data_AF-A5FNL3-F1
#
_entry.id   AF-A5FNL3-F1
#
_cell.length_a   1.000
_cell.length_b   1.000
_cell.length_c   1.000
_cell.angle_alpha   90.00
_cell.angle_beta   90.00
_cell.angle_gamma   90.00
#
_symmetry.space_group_name_H-M   'P 1'
#
loop_
_entity.id
_entity.type
_entity.pdbx_description
1 polymer ?
#
loop_
_entity_poly.entity_id
_entity_poly.type
_entity_poly.pdbx_seq_one_letter_code
_entity_poly.pdbx_strand_id
1 'polypeptide(L)' 'MNFVKGQDVFYTTLSGRSYRATVIERKIDFKKGLIKKSAIKEMTYHYLIEVHKVGIKEQILCTENQIKLLEKKQRAKKAA' A
#
# COMPACT_ATOMS: atom_id res chain seq x y z
N MET A 1 0.88 -5.80 -7.54
CA MET A 1 -0.48 -5.28 -7.34
C MET A 1 -0.42 -3.76 -7.20
N ASN A 2 -0.93 -3.02 -8.19
CA ASN A 2 -0.88 -1.57 -8.15
C ASN A 2 -2.05 -1.00 -7.33
N PHE A 3 -1.79 -0.56 -6.09
CA PHE A 3 -2.80 0.10 -5.26
C PHE A 3 -3.16 1.50 -5.82
N VAL A 4 -4.43 1.88 -5.72
CA VAL A 4 -4.98 3.14 -6.23
C VAL A 4 -5.39 4.09 -5.12
N LYS A 5 -5.42 5.40 -5.40
CA LYS A 5 -5.92 6.41 -4.46
C LYS A 5 -7.35 6.09 -4.02
N GLY A 6 -7.62 6.24 -2.72
CA GLY A 6 -8.90 5.94 -2.08
C GLY A 6 -9.09 4.46 -1.71
N GLN A 7 -8.14 3.59 -2.02
CA GLN A 7 -8.24 2.17 -1.70
C GLN A 7 -7.92 1.89 -0.24
N ASP A 8 -8.76 1.07 0.41
CA ASP A 8 -8.49 0.56 1.75
C ASP A 8 -7.45 -0.57 1.72
N VAL A 9 -6.44 -0.43 2.57
CA VAL A 9 -5.33 -1.38 2.70
C VAL A 9 -5.01 -1.65 4.16
N PHE A 10 -4.32 -2.74 4.43
CA PHE A 10 -3.61 -2.97 5.68
C PHE A 10 -2.16 -2.57 5.52
N TYR A 11 -1.69 -1.67 6.36
CA TYR A 11 -0.28 -1.32 6.48
C TYR A 11 0.36 -2.10 7.63
N THR A 12 1.47 -2.79 7.34
CA THR A 12 2.24 -3.54 8.34
C THR A 12 3.55 -2.81 8.62
N THR A 13 3.69 -2.37 9.87
CA THR A 13 4.92 -1.73 10.36
C THR A 13 6.09 -2.72 10.42
N LEU A 14 7.31 -2.20 10.54
CA LEU A 14 8.52 -3.02 10.75
C LEU A 14 8.42 -3.92 12.00
N SER A 15 7.65 -3.50 13.01
CA SER A 15 7.36 -4.29 14.21
C SER A 15 6.40 -5.48 13.97
N GLY A 16 5.89 -5.66 12.75
CA GLY A 16 4.90 -6.67 12.40
C GLY A 16 3.46 -6.30 12.75
N ARG A 17 3.21 -5.14 13.37
CA ARG A 17 1.85 -4.67 13.67
C ARG A 17 1.16 -4.15 12.42
N SER A 18 -0.07 -4.60 12.18
CA SER A 18 -0.90 -4.16 11.06
C SER A 18 -1.96 -3.16 11.49
N TYR A 19 -2.16 -2.13 10.67
CA TYR A 19 -3.15 -1.07 10.87
C TYR A 19 -3.97 -0.89 9.60
N ARG A 20 -5.22 -0.46 9.76
CA ARG A 20 -6.06 -0.08 8.62
C ARG A 20 -5.61 1.29 8.11
N ALA A 21 -5.50 1.41 6.79
CA ALA A 21 -5.07 2.62 6.13
C ALA A 21 -5.81 2.83 4.80
N THR A 22 -5.78 4.05 4.31
CA THR A 22 -6.30 4.40 2.98
C THR A 22 -5.18 4.99 2.14
N VAL A 23 -5.06 4.56 0.88
CA VAL A 23 -4.05 5.10 -0.04
C VAL A 23 -4.43 6.52 -0.45
N ILE A 24 -3.57 7.49 -0.19
CA ILE A 24 -3.76 8.91 -0.53
C ILE A 24 -3.11 9.23 -1.87
N GLU A 25 -1.90 8.74 -2.09
CA GLU A 25 -1.11 9.02 -3.29
C GLU A 25 -0.16 7.86 -3.62
N ARG A 26 0.22 7.75 -4.90
CA ARG A 26 1.25 6.84 -5.39
C ARG A 26 2.29 7.63 -6.14
N LYS A 27 3.56 7.48 -5.76
CA LYS A 27 4.72 8.03 -6.47
C LYS A 27 5.59 6.89 -7.01
N ILE A 28 6.13 7.10 -8.20
CA ILE A 28 7.05 6.16 -8.83
C ILE A 28 8.45 6.76 -8.68
N ASP A 29 9.33 6.04 -7.99
CA ASP A 29 10.74 6.41 -7.99
C ASP A 29 11.40 5.71 -9.18
N PHE A 30 11.81 6.51 -10.16
CA PHE A 30 12.66 6.05 -11.24
C PHE A 30 14.09 6.26 -10.79
N LYS A 31 14.78 5.19 -10.39
CA LYS A 31 16.20 5.26 -10.06
C LYS A 31 16.94 5.78 -11.30
N LYS A 32 17.28 7.07 -11.25
CA LYS A 32 17.71 7.91 -12.38
C LYS A 32 19.18 7.65 -12.76
N GLY A 33 19.62 6.40 -12.75
CA GLY A 33 20.96 5.97 -13.13
C GLY A 33 20.92 5.36 -14.53
N LEU A 34 21.29 6.15 -15.55
CA LEU A 34 21.62 5.71 -16.91
C LEU A 34 20.64 4.70 -17.53
N ILE A 35 19.62 5.23 -18.20
CA ILE A 35 18.53 4.50 -18.87
C ILE A 35 19.11 3.51 -19.91
N LYS A 36 19.43 2.29 -19.46
CA LYS A 36 19.49 1.12 -20.33
C LYS A 36 18.06 0.60 -20.46
N LYS A 37 17.66 0.19 -21.68
CA LYS A 37 16.32 -0.36 -22.00
C LYS A 37 15.87 -1.51 -21.07
N SER A 38 16.78 -2.13 -20.32
CA SER A 38 16.53 -3.16 -19.31
C SER A 38 16.12 -2.65 -17.91
N ALA A 39 16.22 -1.34 -17.64
CA ALA A 39 15.93 -0.72 -16.34
C ALA A 39 14.43 -0.58 -16.02
N ILE A 40 13.54 -0.96 -16.95
CA ILE A 40 12.09 -1.09 -16.69
C ILE A 40 11.83 -2.02 -15.48
N LYS A 41 12.74 -2.95 -15.20
CA LYS A 41 12.66 -3.90 -14.08
C LYS A 41 12.84 -3.31 -12.68
N GLU A 42 13.33 -2.08 -12.52
CA GLU A 42 13.60 -1.48 -11.20
C GLU A 42 12.70 -0.27 -10.88
N MET A 43 11.43 -0.30 -11.28
CA MET A 43 10.45 0.69 -10.80
C MET A 43 10.06 0.37 -9.36
N THR A 44 10.45 1.24 -8.43
CA THR A 44 10.01 1.13 -7.03
C THR A 44 8.81 2.03 -6.82
N TYR A 45 7.68 1.43 -6.43
CA TYR A 45 6.47 2.17 -6.08
C TYR A 45 6.50 2.57 -4.61
N HIS A 46 6.28 3.86 -4.36
CA HIS A 46 6.06 4.42 -3.03
C HIS A 46 4.60 4.86 -2.91
N TYR A 47 4.01 4.58 -1.75
CA TYR A 47 2.62 4.90 -1.46
C TYR A 47 2.58 5.79 -0.23
N LEU A 48 1.86 6.90 -0.35
CA LEU A 48 1.45 7.70 0.79
C LEU A 48 0.10 7.16 1.26
N ILE A 49 0.06 6.66 2.50
CA ILE A 49 -1.14 6.12 3.11
C ILE A 49 -1.53 6.96 4.33
N GLU A 50 -2.81 7.02 4.64
CA GLU A 50 -3.34 7.58 5.89
C GLU A 50 -3.73 6.41 6.81
N VAL A 51 -3.01 6.23 7.91
CA VAL A 51 -3.29 5.24 8.95
C VAL A 51 -4.23 5.83 9.98
N HIS A 52 -5.27 5.07 10.34
CA HIS A 52 -6.25 5.48 11.35
C HIS A 52 -5.96 4.72 12.64
N LYS A 53 -5.45 5.41 13.66
CA LYS A 53 -5.13 4.82 14.96
C LYS A 53 -5.70 5.69 16.07
N VAL A 54 -6.65 5.13 16.84
CA VAL A 54 -7.17 5.72 18.10
C VAL A 54 -7.43 7.23 17.99
N GLY A 55 -8.23 7.64 16.99
CA GLY A 55 -8.63 9.03 16.79
C GLY A 55 -7.59 9.95 16.11
N ILE A 56 -6.38 9.45 15.86
CA ILE A 56 -5.33 10.18 15.15
C ILE A 56 -5.20 9.65 13.71
N LYS A 57 -5.03 10.58 12.78
CA LYS A 57 -4.71 10.29 11.38
C LYS A 57 -3.23 10.59 11.15
N GLU A 58 -2.47 9.59 10.74
CA GLU A 58 -1.04 9.74 10.43
C GLU A 58 -0.80 9.39 8.98
N GLN A 59 -0.02 10.22 8.28
CA GLN A 59 0.40 9.94 6.92
C GLN A 59 1.76 9.23 6.92
N ILE A 60 1.85 8.10 6.23
CA ILE A 60 3.05 7.26 6.20
C ILE A 60 3.44 7.00 4.75
N LEU A 61 4.72 7.16 4.45
CA LEU A 61 5.31 6.72 3.19
C LEU A 61 5.77 5.27 3.32
N CYS A 62 5.32 4.39 2.43
CA CYS A 62 5.64 2.97 2.47
C CYS A 62 5.82 2.38 1.06
N THR A 63 6.37 1.17 0.98
CA THR A 63 6.49 0.41 -0.27
C THR A 63 5.38 -0.63 -0.39
N GLU A 64 5.20 -1.20 -1.59
CA GLU A 64 4.20 -2.23 -1.86
C GLU A 64 4.25 -3.40 -0.87
N ASN A 65 5.45 -3.81 -0.46
CA ASN A 65 5.66 -4.95 0.43
C ASN A 65 5.09 -4.75 1.85
N GLN A 66 4.84 -3.49 2.24
CA GLN A 66 4.34 -3.12 3.55
C GLN A 66 2.81 -2.95 3.56
N ILE A 67 2.16 -3.01 2.40
CA ILE A 67 0.71 -2.85 2.27
C ILE A 67 0.06 -4.10 1.65
N LYS A 68 -1.11 -4.46 2.17
CA LYS A 68 -1.93 -5.55 1.64
C LYS A 68 -3.35 -5.08 1.39
N LEU A 69 -4.00 -5.62 0.37
CA LEU A 69 -5.38 -5.26 0.06
C LEU A 69 -6.30 -5.66 1.22
N LEU A 70 -7.17 -4.74 1.64
CA LEU A 70 -8.27 -5.07 2.52
C LEU A 70 -9.36 -5.75 1.68
N GLU A 71 -9.24 -7.05 1.46
CA GLU A 71 -10.31 -7.81 0.83
C GLU A 71 -11.55 -7.75 1.73
N LYS A 72 -12.65 -7.19 1.22
CA LYS A 72 -13.96 -7.37 1.83
C LYS A 72 -14.26 -8.86 1.72
N LYS A 73 -14.05 -9.62 2.80
CA LYS A 73 -14.53 -10.99 2.90
C LYS A 73 -16.02 -10.95 2.59
N GLN A 74 -16.42 -11.36 1.38
CA GLN A 74 -17.78 -11.81 1.15
C GLN A 74 -17.95 -12.99 2.10
N ARG A 75 -18.73 -12.82 3.16
CA ARG A 75 -19.25 -13.97 3.90
C ARG A 75 -19.99 -14.81 2.87
N ALA A 76 -19.42 -15.94 2.47
CA ALA A 76 -20.21 -17.00 1.88
C ALA A 76 -21.27 -17.32 2.93
N LYS A 77 -22.53 -16.90 2.68
CA LYS A 77 -23.65 -17.36 3.49
C LYS A 77 -23.59 -18.89 3.39
N LYS A 78 -23.36 -19.58 4.50
CA LYS A 78 -23.63 -21.02 4.55
C LYS A 78 -25.07 -21.19 4.07
N ALA A 79 -25.26 -21.95 2.99
CA ALA A 79 -26.58 -22.45 2.65
C ALA A 79 -27.05 -23.25 3.89
N ALA A 80 -28.19 -22.82 4.44
CA ALA A 80 -28.88 -23.52 5.52
C ALA A 80 -29.72 -24.64 4.92
#